data_AF-A0A5C4JSI3-F1
#
_entry.id   AF-A0A5C4JSI3-F1
#
_cell.length_a   1.000
_cell.length_b   1.000
_cell.length_c   1.000
_cell.angle_alpha   90.00
_cell.angle_beta   90.00
_cell.angle_gamma   90.00
#
_symmetry.space_group_name_H-M   'P 1'
#
loop_
_entity.id
_entity.type
_entity.pdbx_description
1 polymer ?
#
loop_
_entity_poly.entity_id
_entity_poly.type
_entity_poly.pdbx_seq_one_letter_code
_entity_poly.pdbx_strand_id
1 'polypeptide(L)'
;MSQRTRSHRLEDISIVEFQRLLPDEWVCRTKDKDYGVDLEVEIFDEDGRSTGLIFYVQMKATDKKGQERSVRMKIDRLSYLSSLDAPSIIVRYCAATRTTHFIWIHNVFDQIGPTSSASATVRFSEADTWSDETPLKVLRTIKILRTIRLGTRNLPLGLTVEDGGTTSSSVFELKLAASRLQRMSQMIGTSNDPDRCLPIAIHLKDNYLVASIDAIASINWHIDEFSSEKILPILTYILAYMTGRYEFHRQSSELIRIIHANQFTANNRIIAGRIAQLAINNPDTAADIARWNRIHAIQDEAYLTYLNALLSSEIPMVKREAAVTAFYTDAISDHDPTNNQNLSTICYSLANFQMNNGRLGEAVSNYNRARKLDEIYLQRTYFLNEVGACCFWSRHFRSASLFYSASYNLSPNPQVGICTGDALLYSGDFIGAKSKFEDVAARAPDELNGAEALTKAWLSSWLHDFYQRNNLVGTECISDRSTWISEIDRAQSTGEYPNALGAALMEAFLCDDDISLWAAAMSFALKTKNSQLILGTFSCAIWRNGYEVYASFRRHLERVALPEEDLAYFDQYATTLYEMRPAEKFQNVTKRLVSKNNFDCVVEINPNENIN
;
A
#
# COMPACT_ATOMS: atom_id res chain seq x y z
N MET A 1 49.57 -7.18 -35.15
CA MET A 1 48.61 -6.27 -35.82
C MET A 1 47.20 -6.73 -35.49
N SER A 2 46.36 -5.90 -34.88
CA SER A 2 44.97 -6.26 -34.59
C SER A 2 44.13 -6.25 -35.87
N GLN A 3 43.54 -7.38 -36.24
CA GLN A 3 42.73 -7.51 -37.44
C GLN A 3 41.29 -7.07 -37.15
N ARG A 4 40.75 -6.18 -38.00
CA ARG A 4 39.38 -5.65 -37.84
C ARG A 4 38.35 -6.76 -38.10
N THR A 5 37.57 -7.11 -37.07
CA THR A 5 36.54 -8.16 -37.17
C THR A 5 35.41 -7.74 -38.13
N ARG A 6 34.67 -8.71 -38.69
CA ARG A 6 33.49 -8.43 -39.54
C ARG A 6 32.43 -7.63 -38.76
N SER A 7 32.26 -7.93 -37.47
CA SER A 7 31.36 -7.20 -36.58
C SER A 7 31.70 -5.71 -36.49
N HIS A 8 32.98 -5.35 -36.29
CA HIS A 8 33.40 -3.94 -36.27
C HIS A 8 33.22 -3.22 -37.61
N ARG A 9 33.16 -3.95 -38.73
CA ARG A 9 32.86 -3.37 -40.04
C ARG A 9 31.36 -3.16 -40.23
N LEU A 10 30.54 -4.10 -39.76
CA LEU A 10 29.08 -4.01 -39.84
C LEU A 10 28.53 -2.87 -38.98
N GLU A 11 29.16 -2.62 -37.83
CA GLU A 11 28.84 -1.51 -36.94
C GLU A 11 29.01 -0.16 -37.65
N ASP A 12 30.21 0.14 -38.19
CA ASP A 12 30.46 1.34 -38.99
C ASP A 12 29.45 1.49 -40.14
N ILE A 13 29.24 0.41 -40.91
CA ILE A 13 28.30 0.45 -42.04
C ILE A 13 26.91 0.80 -41.54
N SER A 14 26.46 0.21 -40.43
CA SER A 14 25.12 0.49 -39.90
C SER A 14 24.95 1.95 -39.48
N ILE A 15 25.98 2.57 -38.89
CA ILE A 15 25.95 3.99 -38.51
C ILE A 15 25.83 4.87 -39.75
N VAL A 16 26.66 4.63 -40.77
CA VAL A 16 26.64 5.41 -42.02
C VAL A 16 25.30 5.28 -42.72
N GLU A 17 24.76 4.07 -42.83
CA GLU A 17 23.46 3.87 -43.48
C GLU A 17 22.32 4.48 -42.68
N PHE A 18 22.35 4.43 -41.34
CA PHE A 18 21.34 5.10 -40.52
C PHE A 18 21.40 6.62 -40.65
N GLN A 19 22.59 7.22 -40.65
CA GLN A 19 22.77 8.66 -40.84
C GLN A 19 22.18 9.16 -42.16
N ARG A 20 22.27 8.37 -43.23
CA ARG A 20 21.66 8.69 -44.54
C ARG A 20 20.13 8.63 -44.55
N LEU A 21 19.53 7.95 -43.58
CA LEU A 21 18.07 7.83 -43.46
C LEU A 21 17.46 8.98 -42.64
N LEU A 22 18.29 9.79 -41.97
CA LEU A 22 17.84 10.94 -41.21
C LEU A 22 17.66 12.16 -42.14
N PRO A 23 16.69 13.05 -41.86
CA PRO A 23 16.58 14.32 -42.54
C PRO A 23 17.85 15.17 -42.39
N ASP A 24 18.14 16.01 -43.39
CA ASP A 24 19.34 16.86 -43.41
C ASP A 24 19.38 17.85 -42.24
N GLU A 25 18.22 18.24 -41.72
CA GLU A 25 18.07 19.14 -40.59
C GLU A 25 18.45 18.46 -39.26
N TRP A 26 18.46 17.13 -39.19
CA TRP A 26 18.71 16.41 -37.95
C TRP A 26 20.21 16.21 -37.72
N VAL A 27 20.68 16.62 -36.54
CA VAL A 27 22.10 16.50 -36.19
C VAL A 27 22.32 15.16 -35.48
N CYS A 28 23.01 14.24 -36.15
CA CYS A 28 23.44 12.96 -35.58
C CYS A 28 24.89 13.02 -35.08
N ARG A 29 25.10 12.73 -33.79
CA ARG A 29 26.42 12.70 -33.14
C ARG A 29 26.73 11.30 -32.67
N THR A 30 27.94 10.81 -32.96
CA THR A 30 28.43 9.54 -32.40
C THR A 30 28.84 9.75 -30.95
N LYS A 31 28.40 8.86 -30.04
CA LYS A 31 28.87 8.86 -28.65
C LYS A 31 30.00 7.85 -28.49
N ASP A 32 31.19 8.33 -28.15
CA ASP A 32 32.36 7.46 -27.93
C ASP A 32 32.34 6.89 -26.51
N LYS A 33 32.42 5.55 -26.40
CA LYS A 33 32.52 4.77 -25.14
C LYS A 33 31.40 4.98 -24.12
N ASP A 34 30.25 5.47 -24.53
CA ASP A 34 29.13 5.65 -23.60
C ASP A 34 28.36 4.33 -23.47
N TYR A 35 28.17 3.87 -22.24
CA TYR A 35 27.75 2.52 -21.84
C TYR A 35 26.43 2.06 -22.51
N GLY A 36 26.44 1.74 -23.81
CA GLY A 36 25.28 1.24 -24.55
C GLY A 36 24.49 2.26 -25.39
N VAL A 37 25.00 3.46 -25.65
CA VAL A 37 24.39 4.40 -26.62
C VAL A 37 25.40 4.65 -27.72
N ASP A 38 25.01 4.42 -28.98
CA ASP A 38 25.94 4.58 -30.10
C ASP A 38 25.79 5.96 -30.75
N LEU A 39 24.55 6.47 -30.86
CA LEU A 39 24.25 7.77 -31.46
C LEU A 39 23.32 8.60 -30.58
N GLU A 40 23.53 9.90 -30.63
CA GLU A 40 22.60 10.94 -30.16
C GLU A 40 22.09 11.70 -31.38
N VAL A 41 20.78 11.87 -31.48
CA VAL A 41 20.17 12.61 -32.58
C VAL A 41 19.38 13.78 -31.99
N GLU A 42 19.68 14.99 -32.45
CA GLU A 42 18.98 16.21 -32.12
C GLU A 42 18.19 16.71 -33.33
N ILE A 43 16.92 17.03 -33.12
CA ILE A 43 16.02 17.49 -34.17
C ILE A 43 16.03 19.03 -34.23
N PHE A 44 16.28 19.58 -35.40
CA PHE A 44 16.14 21.01 -35.68
C PHE A 44 14.85 21.25 -36.48
N ASP A 45 14.32 22.47 -36.40
CA ASP A 45 13.18 22.87 -37.23
C ASP A 45 13.62 23.23 -38.66
N GLU A 46 12.64 23.49 -39.54
CA GLU A 46 12.87 23.84 -40.95
C GLU A 46 13.66 25.15 -41.12
N ASP A 47 13.67 26.02 -40.11
CA ASP A 47 14.46 27.26 -40.09
C ASP A 47 15.91 27.03 -39.59
N GLY A 48 16.27 25.78 -39.25
CA GLY A 48 17.57 25.42 -38.72
C GLY A 48 17.78 25.80 -37.25
N ARG A 49 16.71 26.02 -36.47
CA ARG A 49 16.79 26.30 -35.04
C ARG A 49 16.69 25.02 -34.22
N SER A 50 17.44 24.96 -33.13
CA SER A 50 17.39 23.84 -32.20
C SER A 50 16.03 23.78 -31.51
N THR A 51 15.38 22.61 -31.54
CA THR A 51 14.09 22.36 -30.86
C THR A 51 14.27 21.85 -29.43
N GLY A 52 15.49 21.45 -29.08
CA GLY A 52 15.81 20.71 -27.86
C GLY A 52 15.24 19.28 -27.81
N LEU A 53 14.67 18.77 -28.91
CA LEU A 53 14.18 17.41 -29.01
C LEU A 53 15.35 16.47 -29.35
N ILE A 54 15.72 15.62 -28.39
CA ILE A 54 16.84 14.69 -28.51
C ILE A 54 16.34 13.27 -28.30
N PHE A 55 16.89 12.31 -29.03
CA PHE A 55 16.73 10.88 -28.75
C PHE A 55 18.05 10.13 -28.92
N TYR A 56 18.15 8.99 -28.23
CA TYR A 56 19.31 8.11 -28.28
C TYR A 56 19.06 6.88 -29.15
N VAL A 57 20.13 6.39 -29.77
CA VAL A 57 20.07 5.23 -30.66
C VAL A 57 21.11 4.21 -30.23
N GLN A 58 20.65 2.99 -30.03
CA GLN A 58 21.52 1.81 -29.97
C GLN A 58 21.42 1.06 -31.29
N MET A 59 22.54 1.03 -32.02
CA MET A 59 22.72 0.33 -33.27
C MET A 59 22.99 -1.17 -33.06
N LYS A 60 22.41 -1.97 -33.93
CA LYS A 60 22.65 -3.41 -34.06
C LYS A 60 22.69 -3.77 -35.53
N ALA A 61 23.67 -4.58 -35.94
CA ALA A 61 23.86 -4.94 -37.33
C ALA A 61 23.96 -6.47 -37.56
N THR A 62 23.59 -6.93 -38.74
CA THR A 62 23.77 -8.32 -39.20
C THR A 62 24.01 -8.38 -40.70
N ASP A 63 24.66 -9.45 -41.15
CA ASP A 63 24.75 -9.83 -42.57
C ASP A 63 24.12 -11.20 -42.86
N LYS A 64 23.39 -11.76 -41.89
CA LYS A 64 22.66 -13.03 -42.04
C LYS A 64 21.23 -12.78 -42.54
N LYS A 65 20.93 -13.31 -43.73
CA LYS A 65 19.55 -13.41 -44.23
C LYS A 65 18.70 -14.26 -43.27
N GLY A 66 17.46 -13.85 -43.02
CA GLY A 66 16.54 -14.46 -42.06
C GLY A 66 16.71 -14.00 -40.61
N GLN A 67 17.69 -13.13 -40.32
CA GLN A 67 17.88 -12.51 -39.00
C GLN A 67 17.75 -10.99 -39.05
N GLU A 68 17.09 -10.45 -40.08
CA GLU A 68 16.92 -9.00 -40.28
C GLU A 68 16.06 -8.39 -39.18
N ARG A 69 15.05 -9.14 -38.74
CA ARG A 69 13.99 -8.71 -37.82
C ARG A 69 14.14 -9.24 -36.40
N SER A 70 15.34 -9.63 -35.99
CA SER A 70 15.58 -10.00 -34.59
C SER A 70 16.98 -9.66 -34.12
N VAL A 71 17.10 -9.32 -32.84
CA VAL A 71 18.37 -9.14 -32.15
C VAL A 71 18.27 -9.56 -30.69
N ARG A 72 19.27 -10.29 -30.20
CA ARG A 72 19.37 -10.65 -28.78
C ARG A 72 20.16 -9.59 -28.03
N MET A 73 19.62 -9.10 -26.91
CA MET A 73 20.22 -8.05 -26.08
C MET A 73 20.14 -8.41 -24.60
N LYS A 74 21.10 -7.92 -23.81
CA LYS A 74 21.10 -8.10 -22.35
C LYS A 74 20.01 -7.23 -21.72
N ILE A 75 19.30 -7.74 -20.71
CA ILE A 75 18.26 -6.99 -20.01
C ILE A 75 18.83 -5.73 -19.38
N ASP A 76 19.97 -5.81 -18.69
CA ASP A 76 20.61 -4.63 -18.08
C ASP A 76 20.87 -3.49 -19.07
N ARG A 77 21.17 -3.83 -20.34
CA ARG A 77 21.37 -2.83 -21.41
C ARG A 77 20.04 -2.17 -21.80
N LEU A 78 18.97 -2.96 -21.92
CA LEU A 78 17.63 -2.44 -22.21
C LEU A 78 17.14 -1.56 -21.05
N SER A 79 17.37 -1.99 -19.81
CA SER A 79 17.01 -1.25 -18.60
C SER A 79 17.78 0.06 -18.51
N TYR A 80 19.08 0.05 -18.83
CA TYR A 80 19.88 1.28 -18.92
C TYR A 80 19.29 2.27 -19.93
N LEU A 81 19.01 1.84 -21.16
CA LEU A 81 18.41 2.69 -22.20
C LEU A 81 17.04 3.27 -21.81
N SER A 82 16.25 2.51 -21.05
CA SER A 82 14.94 2.94 -20.53
C SER A 82 15.05 3.98 -19.40
N SER A 83 16.14 3.91 -18.64
CA SER A 83 16.40 4.84 -17.53
C SER A 83 16.92 6.21 -17.96
N LEU A 84 17.24 6.41 -19.24
CA LEU A 84 17.76 7.68 -19.75
C LEU A 84 16.67 8.76 -19.83
N ASP A 85 17.07 10.01 -19.52
CA ASP A 85 16.19 11.17 -19.57
C ASP A 85 15.72 11.50 -20.99
N ALA A 86 16.50 11.16 -22.02
CA ALA A 86 16.06 11.26 -23.41
C ALA A 86 15.51 9.90 -23.88
N PRO A 87 14.47 9.90 -24.72
CA PRO A 87 13.91 8.66 -25.26
C PRO A 87 14.94 7.90 -26.11
N SER A 88 14.89 6.58 -26.07
CA SER A 88 15.84 5.71 -26.74
C SER A 88 15.15 4.78 -27.75
N ILE A 89 15.78 4.57 -28.90
CA ILE A 89 15.40 3.55 -29.89
C ILE A 89 16.50 2.52 -30.08
N ILE A 90 16.08 1.32 -30.48
CA ILE A 90 16.97 0.28 -30.97
C ILE A 90 16.82 0.22 -32.47
N VAL A 91 17.93 0.31 -33.20
CA VAL A 91 17.95 0.25 -34.66
C VAL A 91 18.66 -1.03 -35.10
N ARG A 92 18.03 -1.75 -36.01
CA ARG A 92 18.51 -3.00 -36.59
C ARG A 92 18.74 -2.86 -38.09
N TYR A 93 20.02 -2.81 -38.48
CA TYR A 93 20.43 -2.82 -39.88
C TYR A 93 20.80 -4.23 -40.35
N CYS A 94 20.33 -4.62 -41.54
CA CYS A 94 20.77 -5.83 -42.22
C CYS A 94 21.51 -5.49 -43.51
N ALA A 95 22.81 -5.80 -43.56
CA ALA A 95 23.65 -5.56 -44.73
C ALA A 95 23.29 -6.43 -45.95
N ALA A 96 22.71 -7.62 -45.73
CA ALA A 96 22.37 -8.55 -46.81
C ALA A 96 21.12 -8.15 -47.59
N THR A 97 20.17 -7.48 -46.93
CA THR A 97 18.92 -6.99 -47.51
C THR A 97 18.90 -5.47 -47.69
N ARG A 98 19.87 -4.75 -47.09
CA ARG A 98 19.92 -3.29 -46.98
C ARG A 98 18.64 -2.70 -46.37
N THR A 99 18.08 -3.40 -45.39
CA THR A 99 16.89 -2.93 -44.67
C THR A 99 17.26 -2.50 -43.26
N THR A 100 16.59 -1.44 -42.80
CA THR A 100 16.73 -0.88 -41.45
C THR A 100 15.38 -0.97 -40.77
N HIS A 101 15.37 -1.47 -39.54
CA HIS A 101 14.19 -1.48 -38.68
C HIS A 101 14.50 -0.72 -37.40
N PHE A 102 13.47 -0.18 -36.74
CA PHE A 102 13.62 0.50 -35.46
C PHE A 102 12.47 0.17 -34.51
N ILE A 103 12.72 0.27 -33.21
CA ILE A 103 11.70 0.14 -32.19
C ILE A 103 12.05 1.01 -30.99
N TRP A 104 11.06 1.65 -30.38
CA TRP A 104 11.25 2.39 -29.14
C TRP A 104 11.53 1.46 -27.97
N ILE A 105 12.36 1.91 -27.03
CA ILE A 105 12.76 1.07 -25.89
C ILE A 105 11.57 0.62 -25.03
N HIS A 106 10.54 1.46 -24.85
CA HIS A 106 9.34 1.10 -24.09
C HIS A 106 8.52 0.00 -24.80
N ASN A 107 8.43 0.04 -26.12
CA ASN A 107 7.77 -1.02 -26.91
C ASN A 107 8.52 -2.35 -26.84
N VAL A 108 9.83 -2.33 -26.60
CA VAL A 108 10.60 -3.55 -26.36
C VAL A 108 10.16 -4.22 -25.06
N PHE A 109 9.97 -3.45 -24.00
CA PHE A 109 9.51 -3.98 -22.71
C PHE A 109 8.10 -4.55 -22.79
N ASP A 110 7.20 -3.89 -23.53
CA ASP A 110 5.86 -4.42 -23.80
C ASP A 110 5.91 -5.73 -24.58
N GLN A 111 6.85 -5.87 -25.52
CA GLN A 111 7.02 -7.09 -26.31
C GLN A 111 7.58 -8.27 -25.51
N ILE A 112 8.59 -8.04 -24.65
CA ILE A 112 9.30 -9.13 -23.96
C ILE A 112 8.63 -9.51 -22.63
N GLY A 113 7.83 -8.62 -22.06
CA GLY A 113 7.19 -8.80 -20.75
C GLY A 113 8.20 -8.91 -19.59
N PRO A 114 7.72 -9.24 -18.38
CA PRO A 114 8.59 -9.54 -17.26
C PRO A 114 9.39 -10.82 -17.54
N THR A 115 10.70 -10.76 -17.34
CA THR A 115 11.58 -11.93 -17.54
C THR A 115 12.69 -12.00 -16.50
N SER A 116 12.98 -13.21 -16.03
CA SER A 116 14.11 -13.51 -15.14
C SER A 116 15.41 -13.80 -15.90
N SER A 117 15.36 -13.82 -17.24
CA SER A 117 16.52 -14.10 -18.08
C SER A 117 17.46 -12.90 -18.19
N ALA A 118 18.77 -13.13 -18.19
CA ALA A 118 19.77 -12.07 -18.38
C ALA A 118 19.76 -11.41 -19.78
N SER A 119 19.02 -11.98 -20.73
CA SER A 119 18.90 -11.47 -22.11
C SER A 119 17.52 -11.76 -22.69
N ALA A 120 17.02 -10.87 -23.53
CA ALA A 120 15.81 -11.08 -24.33
C ALA A 120 16.10 -10.90 -25.83
N THR A 121 15.21 -11.46 -26.66
CA THR A 121 15.24 -11.28 -28.10
C THR A 121 14.22 -10.22 -28.48
N VAL A 122 14.72 -9.08 -28.97
CA VAL A 122 13.90 -8.03 -29.57
C VAL A 122 13.54 -8.45 -30.99
N ARG A 123 12.26 -8.40 -31.32
CA ARG A 123 11.72 -8.73 -32.64
C ARG A 123 11.13 -7.50 -33.30
N PHE A 124 11.35 -7.36 -34.59
CA PHE A 124 10.83 -6.27 -35.40
C PHE A 124 9.72 -6.81 -36.31
N SER A 125 8.63 -6.08 -36.43
CA SER A 125 7.55 -6.33 -37.37
C SER A 125 7.85 -5.66 -38.73
N GLU A 126 6.95 -5.81 -39.70
CA GLU A 126 7.07 -5.09 -40.97
C GLU A 126 6.78 -3.59 -40.82
N ALA A 127 5.91 -3.22 -39.86
CA ALA A 127 5.60 -1.84 -39.55
C ALA A 127 6.79 -1.09 -38.93
N ASP A 128 7.79 -1.81 -38.40
CA ASP A 128 9.00 -1.26 -37.80
C ASP A 128 10.09 -0.93 -38.83
N THR A 129 9.83 -1.14 -40.13
CA THR A 129 10.76 -0.80 -41.21
C THR A 129 10.90 0.71 -41.32
N TRP A 130 12.14 1.20 -41.37
CA TRP A 130 12.40 2.62 -41.63
C TRP A 130 12.04 2.98 -43.08
N SER A 131 11.17 3.97 -43.24
CA SER A 131 10.71 4.52 -44.52
C SER A 131 10.80 6.05 -44.53
N ASP A 132 10.45 6.67 -45.65
CA ASP A 132 10.44 8.13 -45.80
C ASP A 132 9.46 8.84 -44.83
N GLU A 133 8.47 8.11 -44.31
CA GLU A 133 7.53 8.64 -43.30
C GLU A 133 8.06 8.53 -41.86
N THR A 134 9.07 7.69 -41.63
CA THR A 134 9.57 7.39 -40.28
C THR A 134 10.09 8.63 -39.55
N PRO A 135 10.86 9.55 -40.17
CA PRO A 135 11.30 10.76 -39.48
C PRO A 135 10.15 11.61 -38.92
N LEU A 136 9.06 11.77 -39.68
CA LEU A 136 7.87 12.51 -39.22
C LEU A 136 7.19 11.81 -38.04
N LYS A 137 7.09 10.47 -38.08
CA LYS A 137 6.55 9.67 -36.96
C LYS A 137 7.42 9.80 -35.72
N VAL A 138 8.75 9.71 -35.86
CA VAL A 138 9.70 9.86 -34.75
C VAL A 138 9.60 11.26 -34.12
N LEU A 139 9.58 12.32 -34.94
CA LEU A 139 9.39 13.68 -34.44
C LEU A 139 8.08 13.82 -33.66
N ARG A 140 6.97 13.29 -34.20
CA ARG A 140 5.67 13.29 -33.53
C ARG A 140 5.74 12.57 -32.18
N THR A 141 6.30 11.36 -32.12
CA THR A 141 6.44 10.60 -30.87
C THR A 141 7.25 11.37 -29.82
N ILE A 142 8.37 11.99 -30.23
CA ILE A 142 9.23 12.74 -29.28
C ILE A 142 8.51 13.97 -28.74
N LYS A 143 7.74 14.70 -29.57
CA LYS A 143 6.90 15.80 -29.10
C LYS A 143 5.85 15.32 -28.08
N ILE A 144 5.25 14.14 -28.29
CA ILE A 144 4.29 13.56 -27.33
C ILE A 144 4.97 13.13 -26.04
N LEU A 145 6.15 12.49 -26.11
CA LEU A 145 6.94 12.15 -24.92
C LEU A 145 7.33 13.39 -24.11
N ARG A 146 7.69 14.48 -24.80
CA ARG A 146 7.91 15.79 -24.17
C ARG A 146 6.64 16.30 -23.48
N THR A 147 5.49 16.17 -24.13
CA THR A 147 4.17 16.56 -23.59
C THR A 147 3.82 15.81 -22.31
N ILE A 148 4.18 14.52 -22.23
CA ILE A 148 3.98 13.69 -21.04
C ILE A 148 4.96 14.07 -19.91
N ARG A 149 6.21 14.39 -20.25
CA ARG A 149 7.30 14.61 -19.29
C ARG A 149 7.35 16.03 -18.70
N LEU A 150 6.89 17.06 -19.42
CA LEU A 150 6.99 18.45 -18.98
C LEU A 150 5.78 18.93 -18.15
N GLY A 151 5.85 20.15 -17.61
CA GLY A 151 4.71 20.88 -16.97
C GLY A 151 3.49 21.12 -17.87
N THR A 152 3.52 20.57 -19.09
CA THR A 152 2.43 20.45 -20.06
C THR A 152 1.36 19.43 -19.67
N ARG A 153 1.46 18.78 -18.50
CA ARG A 153 0.38 17.95 -17.91
C ARG A 153 -0.93 18.70 -17.63
N ASN A 154 -0.95 20.02 -17.88
CA ASN A 154 -2.12 20.87 -17.86
C ASN A 154 -2.82 21.02 -19.23
N LEU A 155 -2.25 20.49 -20.31
CA LEU A 155 -2.84 20.55 -21.65
C LEU A 155 -4.10 19.68 -21.74
N PRO A 156 -5.09 20.06 -22.57
CA PRO A 156 -6.27 19.23 -22.83
C PRO A 156 -5.90 17.91 -23.52
N LEU A 157 -6.86 16.98 -23.57
CA LEU A 157 -6.79 15.77 -24.38
C LEU A 157 -7.25 16.08 -25.80
N GLY A 158 -6.51 15.61 -26.78
CA GLY A 158 -6.86 15.71 -28.18
C GLY A 158 -7.39 14.39 -28.69
N LEU A 159 -8.71 14.22 -28.74
CA LEU A 159 -9.32 12.94 -29.11
C LEU A 159 -9.65 12.89 -30.61
N THR A 160 -8.99 11.99 -31.33
CA THR A 160 -9.22 11.77 -32.77
C THR A 160 -9.74 10.37 -33.06
N VAL A 161 -10.81 10.28 -33.85
CA VAL A 161 -11.35 9.00 -34.30
C VAL A 161 -10.75 8.62 -35.65
N GLU A 162 -10.01 7.51 -35.69
CA GLU A 162 -9.47 6.94 -36.93
C GLU A 162 -10.46 5.88 -37.46
N ASP A 163 -10.87 6.00 -38.72
CA ASP A 163 -11.88 5.13 -39.32
C ASP A 163 -11.30 4.07 -40.27
N GLY A 164 -9.98 4.06 -40.47
CA GLY A 164 -9.28 3.10 -41.34
C GLY A 164 -9.82 3.07 -42.77
N GLY A 165 -10.52 4.13 -43.22
CA GLY A 165 -11.20 4.16 -44.52
C GLY A 165 -12.52 3.40 -44.59
N THR A 166 -13.08 2.97 -43.46
CA THR A 166 -14.37 2.24 -43.40
C THR A 166 -15.49 3.12 -42.82
N THR A 167 -16.58 3.27 -43.57
CA THR A 167 -17.82 3.91 -43.09
C THR A 167 -18.78 2.85 -42.57
N SER A 168 -18.48 2.28 -41.40
CA SER A 168 -19.37 1.34 -40.72
C SER A 168 -20.27 2.05 -39.70
N SER A 169 -21.43 1.46 -39.39
CA SER A 169 -22.31 1.93 -38.32
C SER A 169 -21.58 2.03 -36.98
N SER A 170 -20.65 1.12 -36.70
CA SER A 170 -19.87 1.10 -35.46
C SER A 170 -18.92 2.31 -35.34
N VAL A 171 -18.30 2.74 -36.45
CA VAL A 171 -17.47 3.95 -36.47
C VAL A 171 -18.31 5.20 -36.19
N PHE A 172 -19.55 5.26 -36.68
CA PHE A 172 -20.47 6.35 -36.35
C PHE A 172 -20.78 6.38 -34.85
N GLU A 173 -21.10 5.23 -34.25
CA GLU A 173 -21.36 5.14 -32.80
C GLU A 173 -20.14 5.56 -31.96
N LEU A 174 -18.91 5.23 -32.40
CA LEU A 174 -17.68 5.72 -31.78
C LEU A 174 -17.53 7.24 -31.90
N LYS A 175 -17.78 7.82 -33.09
CA LYS A 175 -17.76 9.28 -33.31
C LYS A 175 -18.81 9.98 -32.43
N LEU A 176 -20.00 9.40 -32.29
CA LEU A 176 -21.07 9.90 -31.43
C LEU A 176 -20.68 9.85 -29.95
N ALA A 177 -20.09 8.76 -29.47
CA ALA A 177 -19.58 8.64 -28.11
C ALA A 177 -18.48 9.67 -27.81
N ALA A 178 -17.51 9.83 -28.71
CA ALA A 178 -16.43 10.82 -28.59
C ALA A 178 -16.98 12.26 -28.52
N SER A 179 -17.94 12.60 -29.39
CA SER A 179 -18.59 13.91 -29.40
C SER A 179 -19.41 14.18 -28.13
N ARG A 180 -20.10 13.16 -27.60
CA ARG A 180 -20.80 13.26 -26.31
C ARG A 180 -19.82 13.55 -25.18
N LEU A 181 -18.71 12.82 -25.10
CA LEU A 181 -17.71 13.02 -24.06
C LEU A 181 -17.06 14.41 -24.13
N GLN A 182 -16.79 14.93 -25.34
CA GLN A 182 -16.30 16.30 -25.56
C GLN A 182 -17.27 17.37 -25.05
N ARG A 183 -18.59 17.15 -25.16
CA ARG A 183 -19.59 18.08 -24.59
C ARG A 183 -19.62 18.04 -23.06
N MET A 184 -19.20 16.94 -22.46
CA MET A 184 -19.17 16.77 -21.00
C MET A 184 -17.93 17.40 -20.36
N SER A 185 -16.84 17.58 -21.11
CA SER A 185 -15.60 18.17 -20.59
C SER A 185 -14.94 19.14 -21.56
N GLN A 186 -14.67 20.36 -21.07
CA GLN A 186 -13.86 21.35 -21.79
C GLN A 186 -12.38 20.95 -21.91
N MET A 187 -11.94 19.93 -21.18
CA MET A 187 -10.57 19.43 -21.23
C MET A 187 -10.35 18.43 -22.37
N ILE A 188 -11.37 18.14 -23.18
CA ILE A 188 -11.30 17.19 -24.29
C ILE A 188 -11.67 17.92 -25.58
N GLY A 189 -10.70 18.03 -26.48
CA GLY A 189 -10.85 18.62 -27.81
C GLY A 189 -10.64 17.61 -28.94
N THR A 190 -10.50 18.12 -30.16
CA THR A 190 -10.27 17.37 -31.40
C THR A 190 -8.88 17.58 -32.01
N SER A 191 -8.04 18.40 -31.36
CA SER A 191 -6.68 18.66 -31.82
C SER A 191 -5.86 17.36 -31.82
N ASN A 192 -4.96 17.20 -32.79
CA ASN A 192 -3.99 16.12 -32.82
C ASN A 192 -2.53 16.63 -32.73
N ASP A 193 -2.38 17.93 -32.45
CA ASP A 193 -1.12 18.65 -32.29
C ASP A 193 -0.58 18.45 -30.87
N PRO A 194 0.56 17.74 -30.70
CA PRO A 194 1.18 17.52 -29.39
C PRO A 194 1.55 18.81 -28.67
N ASP A 195 1.79 19.92 -29.39
CA ASP A 195 2.14 21.19 -28.76
C ASP A 195 0.92 21.88 -28.10
N ARG A 196 -0.29 21.38 -28.36
CA ARG A 196 -1.57 21.95 -27.86
C ARG A 196 -2.37 20.98 -26.98
N CYS A 197 -2.10 19.69 -27.04
CA CYS A 197 -2.86 18.66 -26.34
C CYS A 197 -2.04 17.39 -26.15
N LEU A 198 -2.50 16.49 -25.29
CA LEU A 198 -2.09 15.08 -25.34
C LEU A 198 -2.94 14.37 -26.41
N PRO A 199 -2.39 14.05 -27.60
CA PRO A 199 -3.16 13.41 -28.65
C PRO A 199 -3.44 11.96 -28.29
N ILE A 200 -4.70 11.57 -28.40
CA ILE A 200 -5.20 10.21 -28.19
C ILE A 200 -6.00 9.83 -29.42
N ALA A 201 -5.51 8.84 -30.15
CA ALA A 201 -6.24 8.25 -31.26
C ALA A 201 -7.15 7.13 -30.74
N ILE A 202 -8.38 7.07 -31.23
CA ILE A 202 -9.32 6.00 -30.95
C ILE A 202 -9.82 5.37 -32.24
N HIS A 203 -9.85 4.05 -32.29
CA HIS A 203 -10.36 3.30 -33.43
C HIS A 203 -10.95 1.97 -33.00
N LEU A 204 -11.69 1.35 -33.91
CA LEU A 204 -12.21 0.00 -33.74
C LEU A 204 -11.32 -0.98 -34.49
N LYS A 205 -10.94 -2.06 -33.82
CA LYS A 205 -10.21 -3.17 -34.41
C LYS A 205 -10.89 -4.47 -34.01
N ASP A 206 -11.52 -5.14 -34.97
CA ASP A 206 -12.37 -6.31 -34.71
C ASP A 206 -13.44 -5.99 -33.65
N ASN A 207 -13.47 -6.71 -32.53
CA ASN A 207 -14.37 -6.46 -31.40
C ASN A 207 -13.74 -5.59 -30.30
N TYR A 208 -12.70 -4.81 -30.61
CA TYR A 208 -11.99 -3.99 -29.63
C TYR A 208 -12.12 -2.50 -29.93
N LEU A 209 -12.38 -1.72 -28.88
CA LEU A 209 -12.05 -0.30 -28.85
C LEU A 209 -10.58 -0.16 -28.47
N VAL A 210 -9.82 0.49 -29.35
CA VAL A 210 -8.42 0.80 -29.12
C VAL A 210 -8.31 2.29 -28.87
N ALA A 211 -7.65 2.67 -27.77
CA ALA A 211 -7.20 4.04 -27.53
C ALA A 211 -5.68 4.05 -27.42
N SER A 212 -5.02 4.92 -28.17
CA SER A 212 -3.55 4.99 -28.21
C SER A 212 -3.03 6.41 -28.04
N ILE A 213 -1.93 6.54 -27.30
CA ILE A 213 -1.06 7.71 -27.30
C ILE A 213 0.10 7.36 -28.23
N ASP A 214 -0.12 7.55 -29.53
CA ASP A 214 0.87 7.29 -30.58
C ASP A 214 1.55 5.91 -30.40
N ALA A 215 2.87 5.81 -30.56
CA ALA A 215 3.62 4.57 -30.33
C ALA A 215 3.99 4.34 -28.86
N ILE A 216 3.44 5.10 -27.90
CA ILE A 216 3.87 5.14 -26.49
C ILE A 216 3.06 4.20 -25.62
N ALA A 217 1.74 4.19 -25.81
CA ALA A 217 0.85 3.31 -25.10
C ALA A 217 -0.45 3.10 -25.86
N SER A 218 -1.07 1.95 -25.61
CA SER A 218 -2.41 1.65 -26.08
C SER A 218 -3.19 0.86 -25.04
N ILE A 219 -4.51 1.00 -25.06
CA ILE A 219 -5.45 0.16 -24.33
C ILE A 219 -6.41 -0.43 -25.36
N ASN A 220 -6.50 -1.75 -25.34
CA ASN A 220 -7.46 -2.50 -26.14
C ASN A 220 -8.55 -3.00 -25.21
N TRP A 221 -9.80 -2.70 -25.53
CA TRP A 221 -10.94 -3.05 -24.69
C TRP A 221 -12.00 -3.79 -25.50
N HIS A 222 -12.32 -5.03 -25.10
CA HIS A 222 -13.33 -5.84 -25.78
C HIS A 222 -14.73 -5.26 -25.61
N ILE A 223 -15.45 -5.10 -26.71
CA ILE A 223 -16.82 -4.57 -26.76
C ILE A 223 -17.73 -5.62 -27.39
N ASP A 224 -18.73 -6.06 -26.62
CA ASP A 224 -19.73 -7.03 -27.08
C ASP A 224 -20.75 -6.40 -28.03
N GLU A 225 -20.99 -5.09 -27.89
CA GLU A 225 -22.00 -4.34 -28.63
C GLU A 225 -21.52 -2.93 -28.97
N PHE A 226 -21.49 -2.61 -30.27
CA PHE A 226 -21.06 -1.30 -30.76
C PHE A 226 -22.22 -0.31 -30.80
N SER A 227 -22.56 0.25 -29.64
CA SER A 227 -23.46 1.40 -29.51
C SER A 227 -22.82 2.52 -28.69
N SER A 228 -23.14 3.78 -28.98
CA SER A 228 -22.57 4.93 -28.29
C SER A 228 -22.86 4.92 -26.78
N GLU A 229 -23.99 4.35 -26.36
CA GLU A 229 -24.34 4.15 -24.95
C GLU A 229 -23.40 3.15 -24.23
N LYS A 230 -22.88 2.14 -24.95
CA LYS A 230 -21.91 1.17 -24.41
C LYS A 230 -20.47 1.68 -24.52
N ILE A 231 -20.15 2.36 -25.62
CA ILE A 231 -18.81 2.88 -25.90
C ILE A 231 -18.46 4.05 -24.97
N LEU A 232 -19.40 4.95 -24.69
CA LEU A 232 -19.13 6.17 -23.91
C LEU A 232 -18.60 5.88 -22.49
N PRO A 233 -19.21 5.00 -21.68
CA PRO A 233 -18.65 4.59 -20.39
C PRO A 233 -17.24 4.03 -20.53
N ILE A 234 -17.04 3.07 -21.43
CA ILE A 234 -15.76 2.39 -21.63
C ILE A 234 -14.67 3.40 -22.01
N LEU A 235 -14.94 4.26 -23.00
CA LEU A 235 -14.03 5.30 -23.43
C LEU A 235 -13.67 6.25 -22.28
N THR A 236 -14.64 6.60 -21.43
CA THR A 236 -14.39 7.48 -20.28
C THR A 236 -13.45 6.81 -19.27
N TYR A 237 -13.64 5.52 -18.97
CA TYR A 237 -12.73 4.75 -18.09
C TYR A 237 -11.32 4.62 -18.69
N ILE A 238 -11.22 4.32 -19.98
CA ILE A 238 -9.94 4.23 -20.70
C ILE A 238 -9.18 5.55 -20.56
N LEU A 239 -9.81 6.68 -20.89
CA LEU A 239 -9.17 7.99 -20.81
C LEU A 239 -8.81 8.37 -19.36
N ALA A 240 -9.67 8.05 -18.39
CA ALA A 240 -9.39 8.31 -16.97
C ALA A 240 -8.16 7.53 -16.48
N TYR A 241 -8.02 6.30 -16.96
CA TYR A 241 -6.91 5.41 -16.62
C TYR A 241 -5.61 5.88 -17.29
N MET A 242 -5.65 6.19 -18.59
CA MET A 242 -4.49 6.68 -19.33
C MET A 242 -3.97 7.99 -18.72
N THR A 243 -4.86 8.94 -18.46
CA THR A 243 -4.49 10.22 -17.84
C THR A 243 -3.94 10.05 -16.43
N GLY A 244 -4.54 9.19 -15.61
CA GLY A 244 -4.05 8.88 -14.27
C GLY A 244 -2.67 8.22 -14.28
N ARG A 245 -2.41 7.31 -15.23
CA ARG A 245 -1.11 6.64 -15.39
C ARG A 245 0.01 7.58 -15.80
N TYR A 246 -0.29 8.60 -16.60
CA TYR A 246 0.68 9.59 -17.08
C TYR A 246 0.66 10.90 -16.26
N GLU A 247 0.07 10.88 -15.06
CA GLU A 247 0.06 12.01 -14.12
C GLU A 247 -0.63 13.29 -14.65
N PHE A 248 -1.57 13.12 -15.59
CA PHE A 248 -2.53 14.15 -16.00
C PHE A 248 -3.68 14.19 -14.98
N HIS A 249 -3.35 14.50 -13.73
CA HIS A 249 -4.27 14.36 -12.58
C HIS A 249 -5.54 15.20 -12.71
N ARG A 250 -5.46 16.38 -13.33
CA ARG A 250 -6.62 17.27 -13.52
C ARG A 250 -7.63 16.65 -14.49
N GLN A 251 -7.14 16.11 -15.60
CA GLN A 251 -7.92 15.45 -16.64
C GLN A 251 -8.51 14.14 -16.09
N SER A 252 -7.71 13.37 -15.35
CA SER A 252 -8.16 12.14 -14.69
C SER A 252 -9.27 12.43 -13.68
N SER A 253 -9.11 13.45 -12.84
CA SER A 253 -10.13 13.86 -11.85
C SER A 253 -11.42 14.33 -12.53
N GLU A 254 -11.32 15.06 -13.63
CA GLU A 254 -12.47 15.51 -14.41
C GLU A 254 -13.23 14.32 -15.04
N LEU A 255 -12.50 13.35 -15.59
CA LEU A 255 -13.08 12.12 -16.13
C LEU A 255 -13.71 11.26 -15.04
N ILE A 256 -13.09 11.16 -13.86
CA ILE A 256 -13.66 10.50 -12.66
C ILE A 256 -14.97 11.17 -12.24
N ARG A 257 -15.01 12.51 -12.24
CA ARG A 257 -16.23 13.27 -11.94
C ARG A 257 -17.34 12.96 -12.96
N ILE A 258 -16.99 12.83 -14.24
CA ILE A 258 -17.94 12.44 -15.30
C ILE A 258 -18.45 11.01 -15.07
N ILE A 259 -17.55 10.06 -14.77
CA ILE A 259 -17.91 8.67 -14.43
C ILE A 259 -18.91 8.66 -13.27
N HIS A 260 -18.61 9.40 -12.20
CA HIS A 260 -19.45 9.49 -11.01
C HIS A 260 -20.81 10.13 -11.29
N ALA A 261 -20.83 11.29 -11.94
CA ALA A 261 -22.07 12.01 -12.24
C ALA A 261 -23.04 11.24 -13.14
N ASN A 262 -22.53 10.34 -13.98
CA ASN A 262 -23.34 9.56 -14.92
C ASN A 262 -23.47 8.08 -14.52
N GLN A 263 -22.93 7.69 -13.36
CA GLN A 263 -22.95 6.32 -12.86
C GLN A 263 -22.40 5.29 -13.86
N PHE A 264 -21.36 5.67 -14.58
CA PHE A 264 -20.77 4.80 -15.59
C PHE A 264 -20.11 3.58 -14.95
N THR A 265 -20.33 2.41 -15.54
CA THR A 265 -19.71 1.14 -15.17
C THR A 265 -18.81 0.62 -16.28
N ALA A 266 -17.90 -0.27 -15.90
CA ALA A 266 -16.94 -0.93 -16.74
C ALA A 266 -16.93 -2.43 -16.43
N ASN A 267 -16.82 -3.25 -17.47
CA ASN A 267 -16.67 -4.72 -17.33
C ASN A 267 -15.22 -5.13 -16.98
N ASN A 268 -14.25 -4.22 -17.04
CA ASN A 268 -12.86 -4.48 -16.62
C ASN A 268 -12.61 -3.99 -15.19
N ARG A 269 -12.56 -4.95 -14.25
CA ARG A 269 -12.39 -4.70 -12.82
C ARG A 269 -11.03 -4.06 -12.48
N ILE A 270 -9.96 -4.44 -13.18
CA ILE A 270 -8.61 -3.92 -12.90
C ILE A 270 -8.57 -2.41 -13.19
N ILE A 271 -9.08 -2.00 -14.36
CA ILE A 271 -9.15 -0.58 -14.71
C ILE A 271 -10.09 0.15 -13.74
N ALA A 272 -11.27 -0.40 -13.45
CA ALA A 272 -12.19 0.20 -12.49
C ALA A 272 -11.57 0.36 -11.08
N GLY A 273 -10.79 -0.61 -10.61
CA GLY A 273 -10.06 -0.55 -9.34
C GLY A 273 -8.99 0.51 -9.31
N ARG A 274 -8.28 0.70 -10.44
CA ARG A 274 -7.34 1.81 -10.57
C ARG A 274 -8.05 3.16 -10.59
N ILE A 275 -9.21 3.28 -11.23
CA ILE A 275 -10.02 4.51 -11.21
C ILE A 275 -10.52 4.82 -9.81
N ALA A 276 -11.05 3.83 -9.09
CA ALA A 276 -11.47 3.99 -7.70
C ALA A 276 -10.29 4.41 -6.80
N GLN A 277 -9.10 3.85 -7.01
CA GLN A 277 -7.88 4.29 -6.34
C GLN A 277 -7.52 5.74 -6.66
N LEU A 278 -7.61 6.18 -7.92
CA LEU A 278 -7.32 7.56 -8.30
C LEU A 278 -8.33 8.55 -7.69
N ALA A 279 -9.54 8.09 -7.41
CA ALA A 279 -10.59 8.87 -6.77
C ALA A 279 -10.43 9.02 -5.24
N ILE A 280 -9.39 8.46 -4.61
CA ILE A 280 -9.33 8.30 -3.14
C ILE A 280 -9.39 9.61 -2.36
N ASN A 281 -9.00 10.73 -2.98
CA ASN A 281 -9.13 12.08 -2.41
C ASN A 281 -10.58 12.49 -2.15
N ASN A 282 -11.54 11.78 -2.75
CA ASN A 282 -12.96 11.83 -2.44
C ASN A 282 -13.47 10.40 -2.13
N PRO A 283 -13.40 9.94 -0.87
CA PRO A 283 -13.72 8.57 -0.48
C PRO A 283 -15.11 8.10 -0.89
N ASP A 284 -16.10 9.00 -0.93
CA ASP A 284 -17.47 8.66 -1.33
C ASP A 284 -17.55 8.33 -2.82
N THR A 285 -16.96 9.19 -3.67
CA THR A 285 -16.84 8.92 -5.11
C THR A 285 -16.06 7.65 -5.38
N ALA A 286 -14.98 7.42 -4.64
CA ALA A 286 -14.16 6.22 -4.78
C ALA A 286 -14.95 4.95 -4.41
N ALA A 287 -15.73 5.00 -3.32
CA ALA A 287 -16.58 3.89 -2.87
C ALA A 287 -17.72 3.61 -3.84
N ASP A 288 -18.37 4.64 -4.39
CA ASP A 288 -19.42 4.48 -5.39
C ASP A 288 -18.90 3.79 -6.66
N ILE A 289 -17.76 4.25 -7.18
CA ILE A 289 -17.11 3.62 -8.35
C ILE A 289 -16.75 2.16 -8.03
N ALA A 290 -16.19 1.89 -6.86
CA ALA A 290 -15.87 0.53 -6.45
C ALA A 290 -17.13 -0.36 -6.37
N ARG A 291 -18.23 0.16 -5.83
CA ARG A 291 -19.50 -0.55 -5.71
C ARG A 291 -20.13 -0.84 -7.07
N TRP A 292 -20.27 0.16 -7.95
CA TRP A 292 -20.93 -0.03 -9.25
C TRP A 292 -20.19 -1.03 -10.14
N ASN A 293 -18.87 -1.14 -9.99
CA ASN A 293 -18.04 -2.11 -10.70
C ASN A 293 -17.81 -3.41 -9.90
N ARG A 294 -18.52 -3.56 -8.78
CA ARG A 294 -18.49 -4.73 -7.88
C ARG A 294 -17.10 -5.12 -7.42
N ILE A 295 -16.19 -4.16 -7.24
CA ILE A 295 -14.78 -4.42 -6.91
C ILE A 295 -14.64 -5.25 -5.63
N HIS A 296 -15.53 -5.02 -4.66
CA HIS A 296 -15.63 -5.77 -3.42
C HIS A 296 -15.95 -7.26 -3.57
N ALA A 297 -16.56 -7.69 -4.69
CA ALA A 297 -17.14 -9.03 -4.82
C ALA A 297 -16.11 -10.17 -4.97
N ILE A 298 -14.90 -9.87 -5.47
CA ILE A 298 -13.85 -10.86 -5.72
C ILE A 298 -12.55 -10.32 -5.15
N GLN A 299 -11.85 -11.11 -4.32
CA GLN A 299 -10.56 -10.74 -3.70
C GLN A 299 -9.40 -10.87 -4.70
N ASP A 300 -9.45 -10.10 -5.78
CA ASP A 300 -8.46 -10.03 -6.86
C ASP A 300 -7.54 -8.79 -6.73
N GLU A 301 -6.76 -8.51 -7.76
CA GLU A 301 -5.89 -7.34 -7.83
C GLU A 301 -6.67 -6.02 -7.71
N ALA A 302 -7.88 -5.93 -8.28
CA ALA A 302 -8.69 -4.72 -8.21
C ALA A 302 -9.16 -4.44 -6.77
N TYR A 303 -9.60 -5.49 -6.08
CA TYR A 303 -9.94 -5.43 -4.66
C TYR A 303 -8.77 -4.91 -3.82
N LEU A 304 -7.58 -5.49 -4.02
CA LEU A 304 -6.39 -5.09 -3.28
C LEU A 304 -5.94 -3.68 -3.60
N THR A 305 -5.96 -3.29 -4.87
CA THR A 305 -5.55 -1.97 -5.35
C THR A 305 -6.39 -0.88 -4.68
N TYR A 306 -7.72 -1.04 -4.70
CA TYR A 306 -8.62 -0.07 -4.09
C TYR A 306 -8.52 -0.08 -2.55
N LEU A 307 -8.62 -1.25 -1.91
CA LEU A 307 -8.63 -1.33 -0.45
C LEU A 307 -7.30 -0.85 0.16
N ASN A 308 -6.17 -1.18 -0.46
CA ASN A 308 -4.87 -0.67 0.00
C ASN A 308 -4.81 0.84 -0.10
N ALA A 309 -5.22 1.43 -1.23
CA ALA A 309 -5.24 2.88 -1.39
C ALA A 309 -6.15 3.54 -0.34
N LEU A 310 -7.32 2.94 -0.08
CA LEU A 310 -8.25 3.45 0.92
C LEU A 310 -7.70 3.37 2.33
N LEU A 311 -7.04 2.28 2.72
CA LEU A 311 -6.48 2.07 4.06
C LEU A 311 -5.16 2.83 4.30
N SER A 312 -4.33 3.03 3.26
CA SER A 312 -3.06 3.75 3.37
C SER A 312 -3.15 5.24 3.04
N SER A 313 -4.36 5.75 2.74
CA SER A 313 -4.56 7.16 2.43
C SER A 313 -4.19 8.08 3.61
N GLU A 314 -3.60 9.23 3.30
CA GLU A 314 -3.29 10.30 4.26
C GLU A 314 -4.56 11.01 4.77
N ILE A 315 -5.72 10.75 4.17
CA ILE A 315 -7.00 11.30 4.61
C ILE A 315 -7.29 10.82 6.04
N PRO A 316 -7.71 11.73 6.96
CA PRO A 316 -8.08 11.36 8.32
C PRO A 316 -9.10 10.22 8.34
N MET A 317 -8.88 9.23 9.21
CA MET A 317 -9.70 8.00 9.26
C MET A 317 -11.21 8.29 9.35
N VAL A 318 -11.60 9.28 10.16
CA VAL A 318 -12.99 9.72 10.34
C VAL A 318 -13.68 10.07 9.01
N LYS A 319 -12.95 10.57 8.01
CA LYS A 319 -13.52 10.94 6.69
C LYS A 319 -13.67 9.75 5.73
N ARG A 320 -13.01 8.62 6.01
CA ARG A 320 -13.01 7.42 5.15
C ARG A 320 -13.60 6.19 5.81
N GLU A 321 -13.95 6.25 7.09
CA GLU A 321 -14.56 5.15 7.86
C GLU A 321 -15.82 4.60 7.19
N ALA A 322 -16.70 5.48 6.71
CA ALA A 322 -17.92 5.09 6.01
C ALA A 322 -17.63 4.31 4.72
N ALA A 323 -16.67 4.78 3.91
CA ALA A 323 -16.28 4.13 2.66
C ALA A 323 -15.66 2.73 2.90
N VAL A 324 -14.80 2.59 3.93
CA VAL A 324 -14.19 1.29 4.28
C VAL A 324 -15.25 0.32 4.77
N THR A 325 -16.12 0.76 5.68
CA THR A 325 -17.20 -0.06 6.23
C THR A 325 -18.18 -0.50 5.15
N ALA A 326 -18.56 0.41 4.25
CA ALA A 326 -19.41 0.13 3.10
C ALA A 326 -18.77 -0.92 2.20
N PHE A 327 -17.49 -0.78 1.85
CA PHE A 327 -16.78 -1.74 1.00
C PHE A 327 -16.76 -3.14 1.59
N TYR A 328 -16.47 -3.29 2.89
CA TYR A 328 -16.50 -4.59 3.55
C TYR A 328 -17.91 -5.18 3.67
N THR A 329 -18.91 -4.33 3.93
CA THR A 329 -20.31 -4.78 4.05
C THR A 329 -20.84 -5.25 2.69
N ASP A 330 -20.53 -4.52 1.62
CA ASP A 330 -20.85 -4.91 0.25
C ASP A 330 -20.10 -6.22 -0.11
N ALA A 331 -18.82 -6.36 0.26
CA ALA A 331 -18.05 -7.59 0.08
C ALA A 331 -18.71 -8.79 0.78
N ILE A 332 -19.15 -8.62 2.01
CA ILE A 332 -19.84 -9.64 2.80
C ILE A 332 -21.19 -10.03 2.17
N SER A 333 -21.93 -9.05 1.65
CA SER A 333 -23.26 -9.26 1.05
C SER A 333 -23.17 -9.97 -0.30
N ASP A 334 -22.16 -9.65 -1.11
CA ASP A 334 -21.99 -10.19 -2.46
C ASP A 334 -21.27 -11.55 -2.49
N HIS A 335 -20.64 -11.96 -1.38
CA HIS A 335 -19.87 -13.19 -1.35
C HIS A 335 -20.77 -14.44 -1.38
N ASP A 336 -20.30 -15.48 -2.06
CA ASP A 336 -20.96 -16.78 -2.08
C ASP A 336 -21.05 -17.35 -0.65
N PRO A 337 -22.25 -17.58 -0.11
CA PRO A 337 -22.43 -18.09 1.26
C PRO A 337 -21.90 -19.52 1.43
N THR A 338 -21.59 -20.24 0.36
CA THR A 338 -20.98 -21.57 0.42
C THR A 338 -19.46 -21.51 0.60
N ASN A 339 -18.82 -20.38 0.31
CA ASN A 339 -17.38 -20.18 0.49
C ASN A 339 -17.06 -19.57 1.86
N ASN A 340 -17.17 -20.40 2.89
CA ASN A 340 -16.96 -19.98 4.27
C ASN A 340 -15.56 -19.40 4.54
N GLN A 341 -14.52 -19.87 3.85
CA GLN A 341 -13.14 -19.46 4.11
C GLN A 341 -12.85 -18.01 3.67
N ASN A 342 -13.35 -17.62 2.51
CA ASN A 342 -13.18 -16.24 2.04
C ASN A 342 -14.07 -15.29 2.84
N LEU A 343 -15.33 -15.66 3.10
CA LEU A 343 -16.23 -14.85 3.93
C LEU A 343 -15.70 -14.67 5.35
N SER A 344 -15.10 -15.70 5.95
CA SER A 344 -14.46 -15.61 7.27
C SER A 344 -13.31 -14.60 7.27
N THR A 345 -12.50 -14.58 6.21
CA THR A 345 -11.38 -13.65 6.03
C THR A 345 -11.85 -12.20 5.89
N ILE A 346 -12.96 -11.96 5.16
CA ILE A 346 -13.56 -10.62 5.04
C ILE A 346 -14.08 -10.15 6.40
N CYS A 347 -14.82 -10.99 7.13
CA CYS A 347 -15.32 -10.67 8.47
C CYS A 347 -14.18 -10.36 9.45
N TYR A 348 -13.12 -11.17 9.44
CA TYR A 348 -11.93 -10.94 10.25
C TYR A 348 -11.25 -9.59 9.93
N SER A 349 -11.13 -9.26 8.64
CA SER A 349 -10.52 -7.99 8.21
C SER A 349 -11.35 -6.77 8.64
N LEU A 350 -12.68 -6.86 8.53
CA LEU A 350 -13.59 -5.82 9.03
C LEU A 350 -13.49 -5.69 10.57
N ALA A 351 -13.37 -6.79 11.30
CA ALA A 351 -13.19 -6.77 12.74
C ALA A 351 -11.89 -6.06 13.15
N ASN A 352 -10.77 -6.34 12.48
CA ASN A 352 -9.50 -5.64 12.70
C ASN A 352 -9.64 -4.14 12.45
N PHE A 353 -10.33 -3.76 11.36
CA PHE A 353 -10.59 -2.35 11.07
C PHE A 353 -11.42 -1.68 12.17
N GLN A 354 -12.50 -2.33 12.63
CA GLN A 354 -13.36 -1.82 13.70
C GLN A 354 -12.63 -1.70 15.04
N MET A 355 -11.81 -2.70 15.39
CA MET A 355 -10.99 -2.69 16.62
C MET A 355 -10.07 -1.46 16.64
N ASN A 356 -9.34 -1.22 15.55
CA ASN A 356 -8.40 -0.10 15.44
C ASN A 356 -9.09 1.27 15.48
N ASN A 357 -10.41 1.33 15.25
CA ASN A 357 -11.21 2.54 15.30
C ASN A 357 -12.06 2.65 16.57
N GLY A 358 -11.82 1.81 17.59
CA GLY A 358 -12.53 1.84 18.86
C GLY A 358 -13.97 1.30 18.81
N ARG A 359 -14.40 0.68 17.70
CA ARG A 359 -15.72 0.05 17.54
C ARG A 359 -15.74 -1.37 18.11
N LEU A 360 -15.38 -1.52 19.38
CA LEU A 360 -15.06 -2.81 19.99
C LEU A 360 -16.21 -3.82 19.94
N GLY A 361 -17.45 -3.38 20.21
CA GLY A 361 -18.61 -4.28 20.17
C GLY A 361 -18.89 -4.84 18.77
N GLU A 362 -18.74 -4.01 17.74
CA GLU A 362 -18.89 -4.44 16.35
C GLU A 362 -17.74 -5.38 15.94
N ALA A 363 -16.51 -5.07 16.36
CA ALA A 363 -15.35 -5.92 16.11
C ALA A 363 -15.55 -7.32 16.70
N VAL A 364 -16.00 -7.45 17.95
CA VAL A 364 -16.31 -8.75 18.58
C VAL A 364 -17.38 -9.50 17.78
N SER A 365 -18.43 -8.82 17.30
CA SER A 365 -19.46 -9.44 16.48
C SER A 365 -18.89 -10.02 15.19
N ASN A 366 -18.03 -9.27 14.49
CA ASN A 366 -17.39 -9.72 13.25
C ASN A 366 -16.33 -10.81 13.47
N TYR A 367 -15.54 -10.76 14.54
CA TYR A 367 -14.66 -11.88 14.91
C TYR A 367 -15.45 -13.14 15.23
N ASN A 368 -16.57 -13.01 15.93
CA ASN A 368 -17.46 -14.11 16.25
C ASN A 368 -18.07 -14.73 14.98
N ARG A 369 -18.41 -13.90 13.98
CA ARG A 369 -18.84 -14.37 12.67
C ARG A 369 -17.71 -15.09 11.93
N ALA A 370 -16.50 -14.52 11.92
CA ALA A 370 -15.34 -15.12 11.28
C ALA A 370 -15.04 -16.53 11.81
N ARG A 371 -14.97 -16.72 13.14
CA ARG A 371 -14.70 -18.04 13.74
C ARG A 371 -15.82 -19.07 13.54
N LYS A 372 -17.07 -18.63 13.35
CA LYS A 372 -18.21 -19.53 13.07
C LYS A 372 -18.17 -20.07 11.64
N LEU A 373 -17.58 -19.28 10.73
CA LEU A 373 -17.37 -19.67 9.35
C LEU A 373 -16.10 -20.52 9.19
N ASP A 374 -15.04 -20.20 9.93
CA ASP A 374 -13.78 -20.95 9.94
C ASP A 374 -13.27 -21.13 11.37
N GLU A 375 -13.45 -22.34 11.92
CA GLU A 375 -13.06 -22.68 13.28
C GLU A 375 -11.54 -22.68 13.50
N ILE A 376 -10.73 -22.73 12.43
CA ILE A 376 -9.26 -22.69 12.53
C ILE A 376 -8.79 -21.42 13.23
N TYR A 377 -9.54 -20.32 13.18
CA TYR A 377 -9.21 -19.10 13.92
C TYR A 377 -9.05 -19.33 15.43
N LEU A 378 -9.76 -20.29 16.02
CA LEU A 378 -9.61 -20.65 17.45
C LEU A 378 -8.29 -21.35 17.77
N GLN A 379 -7.55 -21.79 16.74
CA GLN A 379 -6.22 -22.37 16.86
C GLN A 379 -5.12 -21.35 16.55
N ARG A 380 -5.47 -20.08 16.32
CA ARG A 380 -4.52 -19.03 15.94
C ARG A 380 -4.32 -18.03 17.07
N THR A 381 -3.11 -17.96 17.58
CA THR A 381 -2.73 -17.11 18.74
C THR A 381 -3.04 -15.62 18.51
N TYR A 382 -2.74 -15.09 17.31
CA TYR A 382 -3.03 -13.69 17.00
C TYR A 382 -4.53 -13.38 17.07
N PHE A 383 -5.39 -14.28 16.58
CA PHE A 383 -6.84 -14.07 16.56
C PHE A 383 -7.37 -14.04 17.99
N LEU A 384 -6.92 -15.00 18.81
CA LEU A 384 -7.29 -15.05 20.22
C LEU A 384 -6.81 -13.81 20.97
N ASN A 385 -5.61 -13.30 20.67
CA ASN A 385 -5.10 -12.06 21.25
C ASN A 385 -5.93 -10.83 20.86
N GLU A 386 -6.31 -10.71 19.59
CA GLU A 386 -7.12 -9.59 19.07
C GLU A 386 -8.54 -9.60 19.66
N VAL A 387 -9.18 -10.77 19.73
CA VAL A 387 -10.50 -10.91 20.38
C VAL A 387 -10.39 -10.68 21.89
N GLY A 388 -9.34 -11.20 22.53
CA GLY A 388 -9.03 -10.97 23.94
C GLY A 388 -8.90 -9.48 24.25
N ALA A 389 -8.17 -8.74 23.42
CA ALA A 389 -8.01 -7.29 23.53
C ALA A 389 -9.36 -6.56 23.39
N CYS A 390 -10.17 -6.92 22.39
CA CYS A 390 -11.50 -6.33 22.24
C CYS A 390 -12.37 -6.54 23.48
N CYS A 391 -12.35 -7.76 24.05
CA CYS A 391 -13.09 -8.06 25.27
C CYS A 391 -12.55 -7.27 26.46
N PHE A 392 -11.24 -7.18 26.61
CA PHE A 392 -10.59 -6.46 27.71
C PHE A 392 -10.95 -4.99 27.70
N TRP A 393 -10.77 -4.30 26.57
CA TRP A 393 -11.08 -2.88 26.43
C TRP A 393 -12.58 -2.58 26.48
N SER A 394 -13.44 -3.58 26.20
CA SER A 394 -14.88 -3.50 26.44
C SER A 394 -15.28 -3.83 27.89
N ARG A 395 -14.32 -3.97 28.80
CA ARG A 395 -14.51 -4.36 30.22
C ARG A 395 -15.15 -5.74 30.44
N HIS A 396 -15.11 -6.61 29.44
CA HIS A 396 -15.50 -8.02 29.54
C HIS A 396 -14.30 -8.89 29.97
N PHE A 397 -13.73 -8.58 31.14
CA PHE A 397 -12.47 -9.15 31.62
C PHE A 397 -12.49 -10.68 31.72
N ARG A 398 -13.61 -11.26 32.18
CA ARG A 398 -13.77 -12.72 32.23
C ARG A 398 -13.73 -13.38 30.86
N SER A 399 -14.26 -12.72 29.82
CA SER A 399 -14.17 -13.23 28.44
C SER A 399 -12.75 -13.07 27.90
N ALA A 400 -12.11 -11.92 28.18
CA ALA A 400 -10.73 -11.67 27.79
C ALA A 400 -9.77 -12.73 28.37
N SER A 401 -9.94 -13.10 29.64
CA SER A 401 -9.07 -14.09 30.29
C SER A 401 -9.16 -15.47 29.63
N LEU A 402 -10.35 -15.88 29.15
CA LEU A 402 -10.52 -17.13 28.41
C LEU A 402 -9.75 -17.11 27.08
N PHE A 403 -9.84 -16.02 26.31
CA PHE A 403 -9.15 -15.89 25.03
C PHE A 403 -7.62 -15.80 25.21
N TYR A 404 -7.14 -14.99 26.15
CA TYR A 404 -5.71 -14.91 26.42
C TYR A 404 -5.14 -16.22 26.98
N SER A 405 -5.88 -16.91 27.86
CA SER A 405 -5.48 -18.23 28.35
C SER A 405 -5.37 -19.24 27.21
N ALA A 406 -6.35 -19.27 26.30
CA ALA A 406 -6.31 -20.14 25.13
C ALA A 406 -5.11 -19.82 24.23
N SER A 407 -4.82 -18.54 24.01
CA SER A 407 -3.66 -18.10 23.22
C SER A 407 -2.34 -18.50 23.86
N TYR A 408 -2.19 -18.27 25.17
CA TYR A 408 -1.00 -18.65 25.93
C TYR A 408 -0.77 -20.16 25.92
N ASN A 409 -1.84 -20.96 26.01
CA ASN A 409 -1.74 -22.42 25.97
C ASN A 409 -1.29 -22.95 24.60
N LEU A 410 -1.62 -22.25 23.52
CA LEU A 410 -1.16 -22.59 22.16
C LEU A 410 0.31 -22.19 21.95
N SER A 411 0.70 -21.01 22.41
CA SER A 411 2.08 -20.52 22.31
C SER A 411 2.39 -19.62 23.50
N PRO A 412 3.07 -20.16 24.53
CA PRO A 412 3.42 -19.40 25.71
C PRO A 412 4.29 -18.19 25.35
N ASN A 413 3.79 -17.02 25.71
CA ASN A 413 4.46 -15.73 25.53
C ASN A 413 4.25 -14.91 26.81
N PRO A 414 5.30 -14.34 27.42
CA PRO A 414 5.18 -13.55 28.64
C PRO A 414 4.12 -12.45 28.55
N GLN A 415 4.06 -11.70 27.44
CA GLN A 415 3.10 -10.61 27.27
C GLN A 415 1.66 -11.13 27.26
N VAL A 416 1.39 -12.23 26.55
CA VAL A 416 0.05 -12.85 26.53
C VAL A 416 -0.30 -13.41 27.91
N GLY A 417 0.70 -13.92 28.63
CA GLY A 417 0.54 -14.37 30.02
C GLY A 417 0.21 -13.22 30.97
N ILE A 418 0.86 -12.06 30.83
CA ILE A 418 0.56 -10.83 31.57
C ILE A 418 -0.86 -10.37 31.26
N CYS A 419 -1.25 -10.31 29.99
CA CYS A 419 -2.63 -9.96 29.60
C CYS A 419 -3.66 -10.95 30.17
N THR A 420 -3.31 -12.24 30.27
CA THR A 420 -4.16 -13.24 30.93
C THR A 420 -4.34 -12.92 32.41
N GLY A 421 -3.25 -12.62 33.11
CA GLY A 421 -3.26 -12.23 34.52
C GLY A 421 -4.05 -10.95 34.77
N ASP A 422 -3.88 -9.93 33.91
CA ASP A 422 -4.62 -8.67 33.98
C ASP A 422 -6.12 -8.93 33.84
N ALA A 423 -6.52 -9.72 32.84
CA ALA A 423 -7.91 -10.07 32.64
C ALA A 423 -8.50 -10.85 33.84
N LEU A 424 -7.71 -11.71 34.51
CA LEU A 424 -8.13 -12.39 35.75
C LEU A 424 -8.29 -11.40 36.90
N LEU A 425 -7.30 -10.51 37.11
CA LEU A 425 -7.27 -9.48 38.15
C LEU A 425 -8.53 -8.61 38.08
N TYR A 426 -8.81 -8.04 36.91
CA TYR A 426 -9.98 -7.17 36.70
C TYR A 426 -11.31 -7.93 36.65
N SER A 427 -11.29 -9.26 36.50
CA SER A 427 -12.49 -10.10 36.66
C SER A 427 -12.79 -10.49 38.12
N GLY A 428 -11.91 -10.11 39.06
CA GLY A 428 -12.03 -10.44 40.49
C GLY A 428 -11.38 -11.77 40.91
N ASP A 429 -10.75 -12.49 39.99
CA ASP A 429 -10.02 -13.73 40.31
C ASP A 429 -8.58 -13.43 40.72
N PHE A 430 -8.42 -12.86 41.92
CA PHE A 430 -7.12 -12.41 42.42
C PHE A 430 -6.12 -13.56 42.64
N ILE A 431 -6.63 -14.74 43.04
CA ILE A 431 -5.80 -15.92 43.28
C ILE A 431 -5.31 -16.47 41.94
N GLY A 432 -6.20 -16.59 40.95
CA GLY A 432 -5.83 -17.00 39.59
C GLY A 432 -4.86 -16.01 38.94
N ALA A 433 -5.11 -14.70 39.08
CA ALA A 433 -4.23 -13.66 38.58
C ALA A 433 -2.82 -13.77 39.16
N LYS A 434 -2.71 -13.85 40.49
CA LYS A 434 -1.44 -14.03 41.19
C LYS A 434 -0.67 -15.25 40.67
N SER A 435 -1.32 -16.41 40.67
CA SER A 435 -0.69 -17.66 40.21
C SER A 435 -0.22 -17.54 38.77
N LYS A 436 -1.00 -16.88 37.92
CA LYS A 436 -0.64 -16.66 36.52
C LYS A 436 0.58 -15.76 36.37
N PHE A 437 0.64 -14.67 37.11
CA PHE A 437 1.78 -13.76 37.09
C PHE A 437 3.05 -14.40 37.64
N GLU A 438 2.96 -15.21 38.70
CA GLU A 438 4.10 -15.97 39.23
C GLU A 438 4.64 -17.00 38.22
N ASP A 439 3.75 -17.71 37.50
CA ASP A 439 4.14 -18.61 36.42
C ASP A 439 4.85 -17.87 35.28
N VAL A 440 4.35 -16.70 34.89
CA VAL A 440 4.98 -15.87 33.85
C VAL A 440 6.34 -15.36 34.30
N ALA A 441 6.45 -14.85 35.52
CA ALA A 441 7.70 -14.37 36.09
C ALA A 441 8.79 -15.45 36.11
N ALA A 442 8.42 -16.68 36.50
CA ALA A 442 9.34 -17.80 36.55
C ALA A 442 9.86 -18.26 35.17
N ARG A 443 9.14 -17.91 34.09
CA ARG A 443 9.45 -18.32 32.71
C ARG A 443 9.86 -17.16 31.80
N ALA A 444 9.87 -15.94 32.31
CA ALA A 444 10.17 -14.75 31.52
C ALA A 444 11.62 -14.82 30.98
N PRO A 445 11.84 -14.61 29.68
CA PRO A 445 13.18 -14.64 29.09
C PRO A 445 14.00 -13.39 29.39
N ASP A 446 13.34 -12.31 29.81
CA ASP A 446 13.93 -11.02 30.14
C ASP A 446 13.44 -10.52 31.51
N GLU A 447 14.27 -9.69 32.14
CA GLU A 447 14.05 -9.15 33.48
C GLU A 447 12.83 -8.20 33.54
N LEU A 448 12.50 -7.51 32.45
CA LEU A 448 11.42 -6.52 32.44
C LEU A 448 10.05 -7.20 32.53
N ASN A 449 9.79 -8.19 31.68
CA ASN A 449 8.56 -9.00 31.74
C ASN A 449 8.45 -9.73 33.09
N GLY A 450 9.57 -10.23 33.61
CA GLY A 450 9.62 -10.86 34.93
C GLY A 450 9.25 -9.90 36.05
N ALA A 451 9.80 -8.68 36.04
CA ALA A 451 9.56 -7.65 37.04
C ALA A 451 8.12 -7.11 37.01
N GLU A 452 7.55 -6.89 35.82
CA GLU A 452 6.13 -6.50 35.68
C GLU A 452 5.23 -7.60 36.24
N ALA A 453 5.43 -8.86 35.82
CA ALA A 453 4.64 -9.97 36.30
C ALA A 453 4.72 -10.11 37.83
N LEU A 454 5.91 -10.04 38.42
CA LEU A 454 6.09 -10.08 39.87
C LEU A 454 5.41 -8.90 40.61
N THR A 455 5.41 -7.71 40.02
CA THR A 455 4.71 -6.54 40.57
C THR A 455 3.21 -6.76 40.55
N LYS A 456 2.68 -7.30 39.46
CA LYS A 456 1.26 -7.62 39.33
C LYS A 456 0.83 -8.81 40.18
N ALA A 457 1.71 -9.78 40.45
CA ALA A 457 1.48 -10.86 41.41
C ALA A 457 1.35 -10.32 42.85
N TRP A 458 2.22 -9.38 43.23
CA TRP A 458 2.12 -8.68 44.49
C TRP A 458 0.83 -7.87 44.56
N LEU A 459 0.50 -7.11 43.52
CA LEU A 459 -0.74 -6.31 43.43
C LEU A 459 -1.99 -7.19 43.58
N SER A 460 -2.00 -8.37 42.94
CA SER A 460 -3.10 -9.34 43.06
C SER A 460 -3.27 -9.84 44.50
N SER A 461 -2.16 -10.08 45.20
CA SER A 461 -2.19 -10.47 46.63
C SER A 461 -2.70 -9.32 47.50
N TRP A 462 -2.18 -8.12 47.27
CA TRP A 462 -2.59 -6.92 48.00
C TRP A 462 -4.08 -6.63 47.81
N LEU A 463 -4.60 -6.76 46.59
CA LEU A 463 -6.00 -6.51 46.27
C LEU A 463 -6.91 -7.55 46.93
N HIS A 464 -6.49 -8.81 46.98
CA HIS A 464 -7.20 -9.85 47.73
C HIS A 464 -7.33 -9.49 49.22
N ASP A 465 -6.22 -9.08 49.86
CA ASP A 465 -6.20 -8.67 51.26
C ASP A 465 -7.00 -7.38 51.49
N PHE A 466 -6.96 -6.44 50.54
CA PHE A 466 -7.78 -5.23 50.57
C PHE A 466 -9.26 -5.56 50.56
N TYR A 467 -9.70 -6.46 49.69
CA TYR A 467 -11.08 -6.93 49.62
C TYR A 467 -11.54 -7.60 50.91
N GLN A 468 -10.72 -8.48 51.49
CA GLN A 468 -11.04 -9.14 52.74
C GLN A 468 -11.16 -8.16 53.91
N ARG A 469 -10.19 -7.25 54.06
CA ARG A 469 -10.17 -6.25 55.14
C ARG A 469 -11.35 -5.29 55.08
N ASN A 470 -11.80 -4.95 53.89
CA ASN A 470 -12.90 -4.00 53.67
C ASN A 470 -14.25 -4.70 53.43
N ASN A 471 -14.32 -6.03 53.54
CA ASN A 471 -15.53 -6.83 53.31
C ASN A 471 -16.22 -6.51 51.97
N LEU A 472 -15.42 -6.35 50.92
CA LEU A 472 -15.89 -6.01 49.57
C LEU A 472 -16.27 -7.27 48.79
N VAL A 473 -17.28 -7.14 47.93
CA VAL A 473 -17.76 -8.23 47.06
C VAL A 473 -17.96 -7.69 45.64
N GLY A 474 -17.74 -8.52 44.64
CA GLY A 474 -17.90 -8.15 43.22
C GLY A 474 -16.73 -7.32 42.68
N THR A 475 -16.91 -6.75 41.48
CA THR A 475 -15.82 -6.07 40.74
C THR A 475 -16.04 -4.57 40.57
N GLU A 476 -17.10 -4.01 41.13
CA GLU A 476 -17.47 -2.59 40.94
C GLU A 476 -16.37 -1.64 41.42
N CYS A 477 -15.84 -1.92 42.62
CA CYS A 477 -14.72 -1.20 43.22
C CYS A 477 -13.45 -1.20 42.34
N ILE A 478 -13.22 -2.25 41.54
CA ILE A 478 -11.99 -2.38 40.75
C ILE A 478 -11.91 -1.28 39.69
N SER A 479 -13.05 -0.90 39.12
CA SER A 479 -13.14 0.09 38.05
C SER A 479 -13.47 1.50 38.54
N ASP A 480 -13.55 1.72 39.86
CA ASP A 480 -13.91 3.00 40.44
C ASP A 480 -12.67 3.79 40.87
N ARG A 481 -12.28 4.75 40.01
CA ARG A 481 -11.17 5.67 40.28
C ARG A 481 -11.32 6.40 41.62
N SER A 482 -12.53 6.75 42.02
CA SER A 482 -12.75 7.51 43.26
C SER A 482 -12.35 6.71 44.51
N THR A 483 -12.62 5.40 44.49
CA THR A 483 -12.15 4.48 45.53
C THR A 483 -10.62 4.46 45.62
N TRP A 484 -9.93 4.35 44.49
CA TRP A 484 -8.47 4.28 44.48
C TRP A 484 -7.79 5.58 44.91
N ILE A 485 -8.30 6.73 44.47
CA ILE A 485 -7.79 8.03 44.92
C ILE A 485 -8.01 8.23 46.43
N SER A 486 -9.19 7.86 46.95
CA SER A 486 -9.46 7.96 48.39
C SER A 486 -8.53 7.05 49.20
N GLU A 487 -8.20 5.86 48.70
CA GLU A 487 -7.28 4.95 49.38
C GLU A 487 -5.84 5.46 49.34
N ILE A 488 -5.41 6.09 48.24
CA ILE A 488 -4.09 6.76 48.14
C ILE A 488 -3.98 7.84 49.21
N ASP A 489 -4.96 8.74 49.31
CA ASP A 489 -4.94 9.85 50.27
C ASP A 489 -4.91 9.33 51.72
N ARG A 490 -5.77 8.35 52.02
CA ARG A 490 -5.82 7.71 53.34
C ARG A 490 -4.48 7.08 53.68
N ALA A 491 -3.96 6.21 52.82
CA ALA A 491 -2.72 5.46 53.06
C ALA A 491 -1.50 6.38 53.16
N GLN A 492 -1.46 7.46 52.37
CA GLN A 492 -0.41 8.47 52.46
C GLN A 492 -0.47 9.20 53.81
N SER A 493 -1.66 9.56 54.29
CA SER A 493 -1.83 10.24 55.59
C SER A 493 -1.44 9.37 56.78
N THR A 494 -1.61 8.05 56.68
CA THR A 494 -1.26 7.09 57.75
C THR A 494 0.14 6.47 57.59
N GLY A 495 0.86 6.79 56.50
CA GLY A 495 2.18 6.22 56.21
C GLY A 495 2.16 4.75 55.75
N GLU A 496 1.00 4.24 55.35
CA GLU A 496 0.82 2.88 54.82
C GLU A 496 1.20 2.81 53.33
N TYR A 497 2.47 3.10 53.00
CA TYR A 497 2.94 3.19 51.61
C TYR A 497 2.66 1.96 50.72
N PRO A 498 2.67 0.71 51.22
CA PRO A 498 2.22 -0.43 50.41
C PRO A 498 0.76 -0.31 49.95
N ASN A 499 -0.14 0.24 50.76
CA ASN A 499 -1.53 0.46 50.38
C ASN A 499 -1.65 1.61 49.37
N ALA A 500 -0.89 2.70 49.56
CA ALA A 500 -0.83 3.81 48.59
C ALA A 500 -0.28 3.33 47.23
N LEU A 501 0.75 2.50 47.23
CA LEU A 501 1.29 1.89 46.01
C LEU A 501 0.26 0.98 45.33
N GLY A 502 -0.39 0.10 46.08
CA GLY A 502 -1.40 -0.81 45.53
C GLY A 502 -2.53 -0.07 44.85
N ALA A 503 -3.09 0.94 45.52
CA ALA A 503 -4.16 1.77 44.96
C ALA A 503 -3.69 2.60 43.75
N ALA A 504 -2.49 3.16 43.79
CA ALA A 504 -1.91 3.87 42.65
C ALA A 504 -1.70 2.96 41.43
N LEU A 505 -1.18 1.75 41.63
CA LEU A 505 -0.95 0.78 40.55
C LEU A 505 -2.26 0.26 39.94
N MET A 506 -3.32 0.06 40.74
CA MET A 506 -4.64 -0.34 40.24
C MET A 506 -5.17 0.64 39.19
N GLU A 507 -5.06 1.94 39.44
CA GLU A 507 -5.51 2.95 38.50
C GLU A 507 -4.47 3.17 37.38
N ALA A 508 -3.16 3.09 37.66
CA ALA A 508 -2.11 3.36 36.68
C ALA A 508 -2.08 2.33 35.54
N PHE A 509 -2.37 1.05 35.85
CA PHE A 509 -2.50 0.00 34.83
C PHE A 509 -3.80 0.08 34.02
N LEU A 510 -4.78 0.89 34.42
CA LEU A 510 -5.99 1.18 33.62
C LEU A 510 -5.83 2.47 32.80
N CYS A 511 -5.13 3.46 33.36
CA CYS A 511 -4.82 4.74 32.73
C CYS A 511 -3.32 4.80 32.41
N ASP A 512 -2.91 4.01 31.42
CA ASP A 512 -1.50 3.82 31.06
C ASP A 512 -0.76 5.14 30.73
N ASP A 513 -1.48 6.20 30.35
CA ASP A 513 -0.97 7.53 29.97
C ASP A 513 -0.98 8.57 31.13
N ASP A 514 -1.42 8.23 32.34
CA ASP A 514 -1.44 9.15 33.48
C ASP A 514 -0.04 9.26 34.13
N ILE A 515 0.78 10.15 33.57
CA ILE A 515 2.14 10.47 34.03
C ILE A 515 2.19 10.80 35.54
N SER A 516 1.18 11.50 36.05
CA SER A 516 1.18 11.94 37.45
C SER A 516 1.00 10.77 38.40
N LEU A 517 0.09 9.86 38.05
CA LEU A 517 -0.20 8.67 38.82
C LEU A 517 0.97 7.67 38.81
N TRP A 518 1.60 7.47 37.66
CA TRP A 518 2.81 6.64 37.58
C TRP A 518 3.98 7.20 38.39
N ALA A 519 4.19 8.53 38.37
CA ALA A 519 5.21 9.17 39.20
C ALA A 519 4.92 9.06 40.71
N ALA A 520 3.64 9.10 41.10
CA ALA A 520 3.22 8.83 42.47
C ALA A 520 3.49 7.37 42.87
N ALA A 521 3.15 6.41 42.01
CA ALA A 521 3.44 4.99 42.23
C ALA A 521 4.96 4.75 42.42
N MET A 522 5.82 5.37 41.60
CA MET A 522 7.28 5.30 41.79
C MET A 522 7.71 5.84 43.16
N SER A 523 7.11 6.96 43.59
CA SER A 523 7.39 7.55 44.91
C SER A 523 6.97 6.63 46.05
N PHE A 524 5.79 6.01 45.97
CA PHE A 524 5.33 5.04 46.97
C PHE A 524 6.18 3.77 46.98
N ALA A 525 6.55 3.25 45.80
CA ALA A 525 7.43 2.10 45.69
C ALA A 525 8.77 2.33 46.39
N LEU A 526 9.39 3.50 46.22
CA LEU A 526 10.62 3.86 46.94
C LEU A 526 10.44 3.82 48.46
N LYS A 527 9.30 4.30 48.96
CA LYS A 527 8.99 4.30 50.41
C LYS A 527 8.74 2.90 50.98
N THR A 528 8.40 1.91 50.16
CA THR A 528 8.25 0.51 50.61
C THR A 528 9.58 -0.15 50.95
N LYS A 529 10.70 0.36 50.42
CA LYS A 529 12.05 -0.25 50.50
C LYS A 529 12.12 -1.69 49.96
N ASN A 530 11.13 -2.13 49.20
CA ASN A 530 11.11 -3.43 48.55
C ASN A 530 11.72 -3.29 47.15
N SER A 531 12.93 -3.82 46.96
CA SER A 531 13.68 -3.70 45.70
C SER A 531 12.92 -4.25 44.49
N GLN A 532 12.15 -5.33 44.66
CA GLN A 532 11.34 -5.92 43.60
C GLN A 532 10.21 -4.98 43.16
N LEU A 533 9.52 -4.35 44.12
CA LEU A 533 8.45 -3.38 43.83
C LEU A 533 9.00 -2.10 43.21
N ILE A 534 10.19 -1.66 43.63
CA ILE A 534 10.88 -0.50 43.03
C ILE A 534 11.21 -0.81 41.57
N LEU A 535 11.94 -1.90 41.31
CA LEU A 535 12.34 -2.31 39.96
C LEU A 535 11.12 -2.46 39.04
N GLY A 536 10.12 -3.23 39.45
CA GLY A 536 8.97 -3.50 38.60
C GLY A 536 8.07 -2.28 38.39
N THR A 537 7.87 -1.44 39.41
CA THR A 537 7.12 -0.17 39.24
C THR A 537 7.84 0.81 38.32
N PHE A 538 9.16 0.96 38.49
CA PHE A 538 9.95 1.88 37.65
C PHE A 538 10.02 1.39 36.21
N SER A 539 10.25 0.09 36.01
CA SER A 539 10.21 -0.56 34.70
C SER A 539 8.86 -0.31 34.00
N CYS A 540 7.75 -0.61 34.69
CA CYS A 540 6.40 -0.40 34.15
C CYS A 540 6.09 1.05 33.81
N ALA A 541 6.48 1.99 34.67
CA ALA A 541 6.24 3.42 34.49
C ALA A 541 7.01 3.96 33.27
N ILE A 542 8.32 3.71 33.23
CA ILE A 542 9.21 4.18 32.16
C ILE A 542 8.85 3.52 30.83
N TRP A 543 8.45 2.25 30.85
CA TRP A 543 8.02 1.57 29.63
C TRP A 543 6.79 2.22 29.01
N ARG A 544 5.80 2.63 29.81
CA ARG A 544 4.55 3.24 29.34
C ARG A 544 4.70 4.72 28.98
N ASN A 545 5.44 5.48 29.79
CA ASN A 545 5.44 6.94 29.75
C ASN A 545 6.82 7.57 29.48
N GLY A 546 7.83 6.77 29.14
CA GLY A 546 9.14 7.26 28.75
C GLY A 546 9.86 8.08 29.83
N TYR A 547 10.61 9.10 29.39
CA TYR A 547 11.35 9.98 30.31
C TYR A 547 10.44 10.99 31.01
N GLU A 548 9.23 11.21 30.49
CA GLU A 548 8.27 12.18 31.00
C GLU A 548 7.82 11.84 32.43
N VAL A 549 7.54 10.56 32.69
CA VAL A 549 7.22 10.08 34.04
C VAL A 549 8.42 10.17 34.98
N TYR A 550 9.60 9.83 34.49
CA TYR A 550 10.82 9.93 35.29
C TYR A 550 11.12 11.38 35.66
N ALA A 551 10.96 12.32 34.72
CA ALA A 551 11.13 13.75 34.98
C ALA A 551 10.10 14.30 35.99
N SER A 552 8.88 13.76 36.01
CA SER A 552 7.87 14.08 37.02
C SER A 552 8.27 13.57 38.41
N PHE A 553 8.69 12.30 38.49
CA PHE A 553 9.22 11.68 39.71
C PHE A 553 10.48 12.39 40.24
N ARG A 554 11.45 12.70 39.38
CA ARG A 554 12.69 13.41 39.71
C ARG A 554 12.43 14.78 40.33
N ARG A 555 11.52 15.56 39.75
CA ARG A 555 11.07 16.85 40.33
C ARG A 555 10.47 16.70 41.72
N HIS A 556 9.82 15.58 42.01
CA HIS A 556 9.34 15.29 43.36
C HIS A 556 10.51 15.04 44.33
N LEU A 557 11.51 14.25 43.94
CA LEU A 557 12.71 13.99 44.76
C LEU A 557 13.50 15.26 45.09
N GLU A 558 13.66 16.16 44.11
CA GLU A 558 14.33 17.46 44.30
C GLU A 558 13.62 18.32 45.36
N ARG A 559 12.28 18.32 45.38
CA ARG A 559 11.49 19.05 46.39
C ARG A 559 11.68 18.50 47.80
N VAL A 560 12.03 17.22 47.94
CA VAL A 560 12.31 16.57 49.23
C VAL A 560 13.81 16.64 49.57
N ALA A 561 14.60 17.41 48.81
CA ALA A 561 16.02 17.68 49.02
C ALA A 561 16.89 16.40 49.08
N LEU A 562 16.65 15.46 48.16
CA LEU A 562 17.50 14.28 48.01
C LEU A 562 18.92 14.68 47.53
N PRO A 563 20.00 14.07 48.06
CA PRO A 563 21.37 14.33 47.61
C PRO A 563 21.59 14.13 46.10
N GLU A 564 22.49 14.91 45.50
CA GLU A 564 22.80 14.83 44.06
C GLU A 564 23.33 13.44 43.64
N GLU A 565 24.09 12.77 44.50
CA GLU A 565 24.61 11.42 44.24
C GLU A 565 23.48 10.38 44.11
N ASP A 566 22.45 10.49 44.96
CA ASP A 566 21.28 9.61 44.91
C ASP A 566 20.41 9.91 43.66
N LEU A 567 20.29 11.19 43.28
CA LEU A 567 19.61 11.59 42.04
C LEU A 567 20.33 11.01 40.80
N ALA A 568 21.66 11.09 40.76
CA ALA A 568 22.46 10.54 39.66
C ALA A 568 22.28 9.02 39.50
N TYR A 569 22.16 8.29 40.62
CA TYR A 569 21.83 6.86 40.59
C TYR A 569 20.49 6.59 39.90
N PHE A 570 19.44 7.35 40.25
CA PHE A 570 18.14 7.21 39.60
C PHE A 570 18.15 7.64 38.13
N ASP A 571 18.94 8.66 37.76
CA ASP A 571 19.07 9.13 36.38
C ASP A 571 19.69 8.01 35.51
N GLN A 572 20.74 7.36 36.00
CA GLN A 572 21.38 6.21 35.35
C GLN A 572 20.45 5.00 35.27
N TYR A 573 19.70 4.74 36.34
CA TYR A 573 18.77 3.63 36.41
C TYR A 573 17.62 3.79 35.41
N ALA A 574 17.02 4.98 35.34
CA ALA A 574 15.98 5.29 34.37
C ALA A 574 16.48 5.18 32.92
N THR A 575 17.71 5.63 32.67
CA THR A 575 18.35 5.50 31.35
C THR A 575 18.53 4.04 30.95
N THR A 576 19.03 3.20 31.87
CA THR A 576 19.17 1.75 31.63
C THR A 576 17.83 1.11 31.27
N LEU A 577 16.78 1.40 32.06
CA LEU A 577 15.44 0.86 31.81
C LEU A 577 14.86 1.31 30.46
N TYR A 578 15.11 2.56 30.06
CA TYR A 578 14.66 3.10 28.78
C TYR A 578 15.40 2.44 27.59
N GLU A 579 16.71 2.23 27.71
CA GLU A 579 17.54 1.61 26.67
C GLU A 579 17.23 0.12 26.44
N MET A 580 16.72 -0.58 27.47
CA MET A 580 16.28 -1.97 27.35
C MET A 580 15.01 -2.14 26.47
N ARG A 581 14.43 -1.04 25.97
CA ARG A 581 13.25 -1.05 25.09
C ARG A 581 13.58 -1.65 23.71
N PRO A 582 12.86 -2.69 23.25
CA PRO A 582 12.89 -3.08 21.85
C PRO A 582 12.32 -1.94 21.00
N ALA A 583 13.02 -1.54 19.92
CA ALA A 583 12.51 -0.52 19.00
C ALA A 583 11.09 -0.88 18.53
N GLU A 584 10.11 0.00 18.78
CA GLU A 584 8.73 -0.19 18.34
C GLU A 584 8.69 -0.27 16.81
N LYS A 585 8.53 -1.50 16.29
CA LYS A 585 8.01 -1.68 14.94
C LYS A 585 6.52 -1.44 15.03
N PHE A 586 6.05 -0.26 14.62
CA PHE A 586 4.64 0.01 14.40
C PHE A 586 4.02 -1.18 13.65
N GLN A 587 3.14 -1.92 14.32
CA GLN A 587 2.39 -3.00 13.69
C GLN A 587 1.38 -2.36 12.75
N ASN A 588 1.76 -2.29 11.47
CA ASN A 588 0.83 -2.04 10.39
C ASN A 588 -0.32 -3.04 10.47
N VAL A 589 -1.54 -2.57 10.16
CA VAL A 589 -2.76 -3.38 10.04
C VAL A 589 -2.46 -4.74 9.41
N THR A 590 -2.70 -5.83 10.15
CA THR A 590 -2.45 -7.19 9.69
C THR A 590 -3.40 -7.52 8.52
N LYS A 591 -2.88 -7.45 7.29
CA LYS A 591 -3.57 -7.85 6.06
C LYS A 591 -3.41 -9.36 5.86
N ARG A 592 -4.50 -10.11 5.73
CA ARG A 592 -4.44 -11.56 5.48
C ARG A 592 -5.29 -11.91 4.25
N LEU A 593 -4.63 -12.53 3.28
CA LEU A 593 -5.24 -13.14 2.11
C LEU A 593 -5.23 -14.66 2.28
N VAL A 594 -6.23 -15.33 1.70
CA VAL A 594 -6.12 -16.76 1.40
C VAL A 594 -5.18 -16.88 0.20
N SER A 595 -3.94 -17.33 0.43
CA SER A 595 -2.94 -17.43 -0.63
C SER A 595 -3.35 -18.46 -1.69
N LYS A 596 -3.49 -18.02 -2.93
CA LYS A 596 -2.83 -18.68 -4.07
C LYS A 596 -1.80 -17.70 -4.60
N ASN A 597 -0.53 -18.08 -4.51
CA ASN A 597 0.55 -17.42 -5.23
C ASN A 597 0.20 -17.42 -6.72
N ASN A 598 -0.01 -16.24 -7.31
CA ASN A 598 0.10 -16.01 -8.75
C ASN A 598 0.46 -14.52 -8.92
N PHE A 599 1.75 -14.26 -9.13
CA PHE A 599 2.22 -12.98 -9.64
C PHE A 599 2.24 -13.04 -11.17
N ASP A 600 1.75 -11.94 -11.76
CA ASP A 600 1.99 -11.43 -13.11
C ASP A 600 1.82 -12.37 -14.31
N CYS A 601 0.57 -12.47 -14.79
CA CYS A 601 0.21 -12.55 -16.21
C CYS A 601 -1.28 -12.23 -16.38
N VAL A 602 -1.61 -11.20 -17.18
CA VAL A 602 -2.98 -10.95 -17.63
C VAL A 602 -3.28 -11.91 -18.78
N VAL A 603 -4.16 -12.88 -18.53
CA VAL A 603 -4.81 -13.69 -19.57
C VAL A 603 -6.30 -13.64 -19.30
N GLU A 604 -7.11 -13.43 -20.34
CA GLU A 604 -8.57 -13.51 -20.27
C GLU A 604 -9.01 -14.85 -19.67
N ILE A 605 -9.85 -14.78 -18.63
CA ILE A 605 -10.56 -15.95 -18.14
C ILE A 605 -11.80 -16.13 -19.03
N ASN A 606 -11.78 -17.17 -19.85
CA ASN A 606 -12.94 -17.61 -20.61
C ASN A 606 -13.97 -18.21 -19.62
N PRO A 607 -15.22 -17.68 -19.51
CA PRO A 607 -16.17 -18.10 -18.49
C PRO A 607 -16.70 -19.54 -18.62
N ASN A 608 -16.24 -20.32 -19.61
CA ASN A 608 -16.75 -21.66 -19.91
C ASN A 608 -15.75 -22.82 -19.67
N GLU A 609 -14.56 -22.59 -19.14
CA GLU A 609 -13.63 -23.68 -18.82
C GLU A 609 -13.41 -23.81 -17.31
N ASN A 610 -14.33 -24.53 -16.66
CA ASN A 610 -14.05 -25.46 -15.55
C ASN A 610 -15.36 -26.17 -15.15
N ILE A 611 -15.74 -27.17 -15.93
CA ILE A 611 -16.48 -28.34 -15.44
C ILE A 611 -15.59 -29.54 -15.73
N ASN A 612 -14.76 -29.89 -14.75
CA ASN A 612 -14.44 -31.25 -14.30
C ASN A 612 -13.47 -31.21 -13.12
#